data_AF-A0A0F9G2K4-F1
#
_entry.id   AF-A0A0F9G2K4-F1
#
_cell.length_a   1.000
_cell.length_b   1.000
_cell.length_c   1.000
_cell.angle_alpha   90.00
_cell.angle_beta   90.00
_cell.angle_gamma   90.00
#
_symmetry.space_group_name_H-M   'P 1'
#
loop_
_entity.id
_entity.type
_entity.pdbx_description
1 polymer ?
#
loop_
_entity_poly.entity_id
_entity_poly.type
_entity_poly.pdbx_seq_one_letter_code
_entity_poly.pdbx_strand_id
1 'polypeptide(L)'
;MIRIRNKDDFEVFISVVGTQATGDKYFFTAPFNCWLKAMYAKLGTAGTTGTQTVEITDETTTIFSSALISFATGAVNPTYGPLAVDPHFLTKGDRVVVNVAVVHSTPATDLAMVLVFTRTKPRRVLTGQLDQALGF
;
A
#
# COMPACT_ATOMS: atom_id res chain seq x y z
N MET A 1 13.51 -16.28 25.10
CA MET A 1 12.40 -16.58 24.15
C MET A 1 11.57 -15.31 23.96
N ILE A 2 11.83 -14.54 22.89
CA ILE A 2 11.11 -13.29 22.65
C ILE A 2 9.89 -13.62 21.80
N ARG A 3 8.69 -13.54 22.38
CA ARG A 3 7.45 -13.51 21.61
C ARG A 3 7.17 -12.06 21.22
N ILE A 4 7.65 -11.64 20.05
CA ILE A 4 7.24 -10.39 19.42
C ILE A 4 5.84 -10.62 18.86
N ARG A 5 4.82 -10.27 19.64
CA ARG A 5 3.45 -10.21 19.14
C ARG A 5 3.34 -8.90 18.37
N ASN A 6 3.27 -8.95 17.04
CA ASN A 6 2.98 -7.78 16.20
C ASN A 6 1.55 -7.31 16.50
N LYS A 7 1.40 -6.47 17.52
CA LYS A 7 0.13 -5.81 17.88
C LYS A 7 0.00 -4.42 17.23
N ASP A 8 0.95 -4.05 16.38
CA ASP A 8 1.11 -2.69 15.87
C ASP A 8 1.00 -2.59 14.35
N ASP A 9 0.80 -3.71 13.66
CA ASP A 9 0.51 -3.73 12.23
C ASP A 9 -1.01 -3.70 12.02
N PHE A 10 -1.46 -2.83 11.13
CA PHE A 10 -2.86 -2.61 10.80
C PHE A 10 -3.03 -2.75 9.30
N GLU A 11 -4.06 -3.47 8.89
CA GLU A 11 -4.31 -3.82 7.50
C GLU A 11 -5.62 -3.18 7.04
N VAL A 12 -5.56 -2.46 5.94
CA VAL A 12 -6.74 -1.92 5.26
C VAL A 12 -6.99 -2.77 4.03
N PHE A 13 -8.08 -3.54 4.07
CA PHE A 13 -8.53 -4.39 2.98
C PHE A 13 -9.49 -3.61 2.07
N ILE A 14 -9.17 -3.57 0.78
CA ILE A 14 -9.96 -2.87 -0.22
C ILE A 14 -10.36 -3.89 -1.29
N SER A 15 -11.66 -4.01 -1.55
CA SER A 15 -12.19 -4.87 -2.59
C SER A 15 -13.20 -4.12 -3.44
N VAL A 16 -12.93 -4.04 -4.74
CA VAL A 16 -13.83 -3.47 -5.75
C VAL A 16 -14.28 -4.62 -6.64
N VAL A 17 -15.48 -5.13 -6.39
CA VAL A 17 -16.04 -6.27 -7.13
C VAL A 17 -16.63 -5.79 -8.46
N GLY A 18 -16.42 -6.59 -9.52
CA GLY A 18 -16.95 -6.34 -10.85
C GLY A 18 -16.00 -5.58 -11.78
N THR A 19 -16.54 -5.13 -12.91
CA THR A 19 -15.81 -4.45 -13.98
C THR A 19 -15.16 -3.16 -13.47
N GLN A 20 -13.86 -3.02 -13.72
CA GLN A 20 -13.11 -1.86 -13.26
C GLN A 20 -13.51 -0.59 -14.04
N ALA A 21 -13.64 0.50 -13.30
CA ALA A 21 -13.89 1.84 -13.83
C ALA A 21 -12.94 2.84 -13.16
N THR A 22 -12.71 4.00 -13.77
CA THR A 22 -11.89 5.05 -13.16
C THR A 22 -12.55 5.69 -11.94
N GLY A 23 -11.78 6.47 -11.18
CA GLY A 23 -12.25 7.26 -10.04
C GLY A 23 -11.94 6.64 -8.68
N ASP A 24 -12.30 7.37 -7.62
CA ASP A 24 -12.04 7.00 -6.25
C ASP A 24 -12.76 5.70 -5.89
N LYS A 25 -12.04 4.78 -5.26
CA LYS A 25 -12.55 3.46 -4.85
C LYS A 25 -12.70 3.33 -3.36
N TYR A 26 -11.81 3.97 -2.62
CA TYR A 26 -11.79 3.88 -1.18
C TYR A 26 -11.09 5.09 -0.59
N PHE A 27 -11.53 5.53 0.58
CA PHE A 27 -10.76 6.45 1.40
C PHE A 27 -10.81 6.02 2.86
N PHE A 28 -9.76 6.34 3.60
CA PHE A 28 -9.75 6.24 5.05
C PHE A 28 -8.98 7.42 5.63
N THR A 29 -9.23 7.69 6.90
CA THR A 29 -8.47 8.69 7.66
C THR A 29 -7.50 7.95 8.57
N ALA A 30 -6.22 8.30 8.52
CA ALA A 30 -5.18 7.71 9.35
C ALA A 30 -5.54 7.90 10.84
N PRO A 31 -5.81 6.82 11.61
CA PRO A 31 -6.29 6.93 12.98
C PRO A 31 -5.20 7.31 13.98
N PHE A 32 -3.94 7.15 13.59
CA PHE A 32 -2.73 7.46 14.36
C PHE A 32 -1.54 7.65 13.40
N ASN A 33 -0.47 8.26 13.91
CA ASN A 33 0.79 8.39 13.19
C ASN A 33 1.37 7.00 12.88
N CYS A 34 1.63 6.70 11.61
CA CYS A 34 2.07 5.38 11.16
C CYS A 34 2.98 5.46 9.93
N TRP A 35 3.70 4.37 9.68
CA TRP A 35 4.45 4.16 8.45
C TRP A 35 3.70 3.18 7.56
N LEU A 36 3.64 3.47 6.26
CA LEU A 36 3.23 2.49 5.26
C LEU A 36 4.37 1.47 5.11
N LYS A 37 4.09 0.23 5.51
CA LYS A 37 5.08 -0.85 5.55
C LYS A 37 5.08 -1.68 4.27
N ALA A 38 3.89 -1.95 3.73
CA ALA A 38 3.74 -2.74 2.52
C ALA A 38 2.41 -2.44 1.82
N MET A 39 2.39 -2.70 0.51
CA MET A 39 1.19 -2.65 -0.31
C MET A 39 1.12 -3.91 -1.15
N TYR A 40 -0.08 -4.48 -1.23
CA TYR A 40 -0.37 -5.62 -2.09
C TYR A 40 -1.62 -5.30 -2.91
N ALA A 41 -1.59 -5.64 -4.20
CA ALA A 41 -2.73 -5.51 -5.09
C ALA A 41 -2.77 -6.66 -6.08
N LYS A 42 -3.99 -7.04 -6.49
CA LYS A 42 -4.24 -8.09 -7.48
C LYS A 42 -5.57 -7.88 -8.17
N LEU A 43 -5.63 -8.24 -9.44
CA LEU A 43 -6.88 -8.31 -10.21
C LEU A 43 -7.44 -9.74 -10.22
N GLY A 44 -8.77 -9.88 -10.24
CA GLY A 44 -9.43 -11.17 -10.44
C GLY A 44 -9.24 -11.66 -11.87
N THR A 45 -9.50 -10.78 -12.84
CA THR A 45 -9.26 -11.03 -14.27
C THR A 45 -8.46 -9.88 -14.87
N ALA A 46 -7.49 -10.18 -15.72
CA ALA A 46 -6.72 -9.16 -16.42
C ALA A 46 -7.57 -8.46 -17.50
N GLY A 47 -7.32 -7.17 -17.71
CA GLY A 47 -7.77 -6.49 -18.92
C GLY A 47 -6.89 -6.85 -20.12
N THR A 48 -7.40 -6.68 -21.34
CA THR A 48 -6.74 -7.18 -22.55
C THR A 48 -6.04 -6.11 -23.39
N THR A 49 -6.25 -4.83 -23.11
CA THR A 49 -5.67 -3.74 -23.92
C THR A 49 -5.37 -2.51 -23.06
N GLY A 50 -4.14 -2.03 -23.14
CA GLY A 50 -3.65 -0.86 -22.39
C GLY A 50 -3.07 -1.23 -21.02
N THR A 51 -3.05 -0.26 -20.12
CA THR A 51 -2.57 -0.42 -18.74
C THR A 51 -3.62 0.13 -17.80
N GLN A 52 -3.91 -0.59 -16.73
CA GLN A 52 -4.67 -0.05 -15.61
C GLN A 52 -3.72 0.46 -14.53
N THR A 53 -3.99 1.64 -14.00
CA THR A 53 -3.19 2.24 -12.93
C THR A 53 -4.04 2.55 -11.71
N VAL A 54 -3.46 2.33 -10.52
CA VAL A 54 -4.06 2.66 -9.23
C VAL A 54 -3.13 3.64 -8.52
N GLU A 55 -3.67 4.80 -8.23
CA GLU A 55 -3.05 5.86 -7.45
C GLU A 55 -3.45 5.75 -5.98
N ILE A 56 -2.52 6.13 -5.12
CA ILE A 56 -2.80 6.37 -3.70
C ILE A 56 -2.35 7.80 -3.42
N THR A 57 -3.29 8.62 -2.97
CA THR A 57 -2.99 9.98 -2.52
C THR A 57 -3.08 10.04 -1.00
N ASP A 58 -2.15 10.79 -0.42
CA ASP A 58 -2.18 11.26 0.94
C ASP A 58 -2.61 12.73 0.89
N GLU A 59 -3.78 13.03 1.46
CA GLU A 59 -4.53 14.25 1.23
C GLU A 59 -4.80 14.46 -0.27
N THR A 60 -4.01 15.31 -0.92
CA THR A 60 -4.11 15.65 -2.35
C THR A 60 -2.86 15.30 -3.13
N THR A 61 -1.87 14.67 -2.51
CA THR A 61 -0.56 14.40 -3.11
C THR A 61 -0.35 12.91 -3.27
N THR A 62 0.08 12.51 -4.47
CA THR A 62 0.41 11.12 -4.75
C THR A 62 1.58 10.65 -3.89
N ILE A 63 1.52 9.42 -3.38
CA ILE A 63 2.61 8.86 -2.55
C ILE A 63 3.76 8.29 -3.39
N PHE A 64 3.66 8.33 -4.73
CA PHE A 64 4.62 7.75 -5.66
C PHE A 64 5.52 8.83 -6.30
N SER A 65 6.81 8.53 -6.53
CA SER A 65 7.75 9.47 -7.18
C SER A 65 7.67 9.46 -8.70
N SER A 66 7.49 8.27 -9.28
CA SER A 66 7.37 8.08 -10.72
C SER A 66 6.70 6.73 -10.97
N ALA A 67 5.63 6.70 -11.78
CA ALA A 67 4.73 5.57 -11.96
C ALA A 67 3.89 5.17 -10.72
N LEU A 68 2.68 4.67 -10.99
CA LEU A 68 1.71 4.23 -10.00
C LEU A 68 1.74 2.71 -9.85
N ILE A 69 0.81 2.13 -9.06
CA ILE A 69 0.56 0.69 -9.11
C ILE A 69 -0.04 0.37 -10.47
N SER A 70 0.64 -0.42 -11.28
CA SER A 70 0.32 -0.58 -12.71
C SER A 70 0.10 -2.05 -13.06
N PHE A 71 -0.98 -2.35 -13.77
CA PHE A 71 -1.31 -3.65 -14.30
C PHE A 71 -1.19 -3.60 -15.82
N ALA A 72 -0.25 -4.34 -16.39
CA ALA A 72 -0.07 -4.45 -17.83
C ALA A 72 -1.19 -5.30 -18.47
N THR A 73 -1.35 -5.15 -19.79
CA THR A 73 -2.22 -6.01 -20.59
C THR A 73 -1.97 -7.49 -20.30
N GLY A 74 -3.04 -8.23 -20.00
CA GLY A 74 -2.98 -9.67 -19.71
C GLY A 74 -2.40 -10.03 -18.35
N ALA A 75 -2.01 -9.05 -17.51
CA ALA A 75 -1.45 -9.29 -16.19
C ALA A 75 -2.49 -9.06 -15.08
N VAL A 76 -2.56 -10.03 -14.16
CA VAL A 76 -3.35 -9.91 -12.91
C VAL A 76 -2.53 -9.39 -11.73
N ASN A 77 -1.21 -9.49 -11.81
CA ASN A 77 -0.29 -8.99 -10.80
C ASN A 77 0.27 -7.63 -11.24
N PRO A 78 0.40 -6.66 -10.33
CA PRO A 78 0.90 -5.34 -10.67
C PRO A 78 2.43 -5.26 -10.63
N THR A 79 2.94 -4.18 -11.21
CA THR A 79 4.23 -3.58 -10.83
C THR A 79 3.98 -2.38 -9.93
N TYR A 80 4.78 -2.22 -8.88
CA TYR A 80 4.67 -1.09 -7.96
C TYR A 80 5.69 -0.01 -8.33
N GLY A 81 5.21 1.22 -8.54
CA GLY A 81 6.10 2.38 -8.66
C GLY A 81 6.82 2.67 -7.33
N PRO A 82 8.01 3.29 -7.38
CA PRO A 82 8.70 3.76 -6.18
C PRO A 82 7.88 4.82 -5.43
N LEU A 83 7.91 4.75 -4.10
CA LEU A 83 7.35 5.80 -3.25
C LEU A 83 8.14 7.11 -3.43
N ALA A 84 7.47 8.25 -3.22
CA ALA A 84 8.10 9.56 -3.18
C ALA A 84 9.04 9.68 -1.96
N VAL A 85 8.61 9.10 -0.84
CA VAL A 85 9.41 8.92 0.38
C VAL A 85 9.22 7.48 0.83
N ASP A 86 10.31 6.76 1.04
CA ASP A 86 10.29 5.36 1.47
C ASP A 86 11.03 5.19 2.82
N PRO A 87 10.35 4.77 3.91
CA PRO A 87 8.92 4.50 4.00
C PRO A 87 8.06 5.78 4.01
N HIS A 88 6.83 5.71 3.47
CA HIS A 88 5.89 6.84 3.50
C HIS A 88 5.29 7.00 4.90
N PHE A 89 5.32 8.22 5.44
CA PHE A 89 4.76 8.56 6.74
C PHE A 89 3.36 9.12 6.61
N LEU A 90 2.44 8.66 7.46
CA LEU A 90 1.10 9.24 7.62
C LEU A 90 0.94 9.83 9.01
N THR A 91 0.44 11.05 9.08
CA THR A 91 0.04 11.73 10.30
C THR A 91 -1.38 11.36 10.66
N LYS A 92 -1.70 11.34 11.96
CA LYS A 92 -3.07 11.18 12.42
C LYS A 92 -3.96 12.27 11.82
N GLY A 93 -5.04 11.86 11.17
CA GLY A 93 -5.99 12.76 10.53
C GLY A 93 -5.83 12.86 9.03
N ASP A 94 -4.71 12.40 8.47
CA ASP A 94 -4.46 12.42 7.04
C ASP A 94 -5.48 11.53 6.31
N ARG A 95 -6.07 12.06 5.24
CA ARG A 95 -7.03 11.39 4.38
C ARG A 95 -6.28 10.69 3.25
N VAL A 96 -6.24 9.37 3.32
CA VAL A 96 -5.67 8.54 2.27
C VAL A 96 -6.77 8.09 1.32
N VAL A 97 -6.57 8.28 0.02
CA VAL A 97 -7.52 7.91 -1.03
C VAL A 97 -6.86 6.93 -1.98
N VAL A 98 -7.59 5.88 -2.34
CA VAL A 98 -7.21 4.93 -3.39
C VAL A 98 -8.08 5.20 -4.62
N ASN A 99 -7.44 5.54 -5.72
CA ASN A 99 -8.07 5.94 -6.97
C ASN A 99 -7.62 5.02 -8.11
N VAL A 100 -8.55 4.59 -8.97
CA VAL A 100 -8.20 3.96 -10.24
C VAL A 100 -8.09 5.07 -11.29
N ALA A 101 -6.87 5.43 -11.65
CA ALA A 101 -6.60 6.59 -12.49
C ALA A 101 -6.83 6.27 -13.98
N VAL A 102 -6.43 5.08 -14.42
CA VAL A 102 -6.60 4.59 -15.80
C VAL A 102 -7.11 3.16 -15.75
N VAL A 103 -8.00 2.79 -16.68
CA VAL A 103 -8.43 1.40 -16.88
C VAL A 103 -8.06 0.92 -18.28
N HIS A 104 -7.93 -0.40 -18.42
CA HIS A 104 -7.86 -1.05 -19.72
C HIS A 104 -9.11 -0.72 -20.56
N SER A 105 -8.98 -0.63 -21.88
CA SER A 105 -10.13 -0.38 -22.76
C SER A 105 -11.10 -1.56 -22.80
N THR A 106 -10.60 -2.78 -22.65
CA THR A 106 -11.37 -3.95 -22.20
C THR A 106 -11.07 -4.13 -20.71
N PRO A 107 -11.96 -3.67 -19.81
CA PRO A 107 -11.60 -3.54 -18.41
C PRO A 107 -11.38 -4.88 -17.73
N ALA A 108 -10.45 -4.88 -16.77
CA ALA A 108 -10.29 -5.96 -15.82
C ALA A 108 -11.54 -6.14 -14.95
N THR A 109 -11.63 -7.26 -14.24
CA THR A 109 -12.63 -7.45 -13.18
C THR A 109 -11.93 -7.67 -11.85
N ASP A 110 -12.60 -7.19 -10.80
CA ASP A 110 -12.25 -7.38 -9.39
C ASP A 110 -10.87 -6.82 -9.02
N LEU A 111 -10.82 -5.82 -8.15
CA LEU A 111 -9.57 -5.32 -7.59
C LEU A 111 -9.54 -5.64 -6.10
N ALA A 112 -8.53 -6.38 -5.67
CA ALA A 112 -8.24 -6.63 -4.27
C ALA A 112 -6.92 -5.95 -3.89
N MET A 113 -6.92 -5.16 -2.83
CA MET A 113 -5.73 -4.49 -2.31
C MET A 113 -5.65 -4.59 -0.79
N VAL A 114 -4.43 -4.63 -0.28
CA VAL A 114 -4.12 -4.55 1.15
C VAL A 114 -3.02 -3.51 1.35
N LEU A 115 -3.30 -2.53 2.20
CA LEU A 115 -2.31 -1.57 2.69
C LEU A 115 -1.96 -1.95 4.12
N VAL A 116 -0.68 -2.16 4.40
CA VAL A 116 -0.18 -2.55 5.72
C VAL A 116 0.54 -1.38 6.34
N PHE A 117 0.04 -0.93 7.49
CA PHE A 117 0.59 0.18 8.26
C PHE A 117 1.19 -0.33 9.55
N THR A 118 2.29 0.26 9.99
CA THR A 118 2.84 0.01 11.33
C THR A 118 2.76 1.28 12.16
N ARG A 119 2.13 1.19 13.33
CA ARG A 119 1.94 2.35 14.20
C ARG A 119 3.28 2.84 14.73
N THR A 120 3.50 4.16 14.67
CA THR A 120 4.65 4.75 15.35
C THR A 120 4.47 4.67 16.86
N LYS A 121 5.37 3.96 17.54
CA LYS A 121 5.46 4.02 18.99
C LYS A 121 6.26 5.25 19.37
N PRO A 122 5.93 5.96 20.46
CA PRO A 122 6.87 6.90 21.04
C PRO A 122 8.19 6.15 21.27
N ARG A 123 9.32 6.76 20.84
CA ARG A 123 10.68 6.21 20.99
C ARG A 123 10.98 5.92 22.46
N ARG A 124 10.53 4.79 22.99
CA ARG A 124 11.08 4.16 24.18
C ARG A 124 12.12 3.21 23.66
N VAL A 125 13.35 3.70 23.67
CA VAL A 125 14.55 3.00 23.21
C VAL A 125 14.56 1.59 23.84
N LEU A 126 14.42 0.56 22.99
CA LEU A 126 14.81 -0.79 23.34
C LEU A 126 16.23 -0.94 22.78
N THR A 127 17.21 -0.64 23.61
CA THR A 127 18.61 -0.96 23.34
C THR A 127 18.79 -2.47 23.50
N GLY A 128 19.21 -3.12 22.42
CA GLY A 128 19.71 -4.49 22.44
C GLY A 128 21.10 -4.51 21.85
N GLN A 129 22.07 -5.03 22.60
CA GLN A 129 23.40 -5.34 22.08
C GLN A 129 23.42 -6.80 21.63
N LEU A 130 24.08 -7.09 20.51
CA LEU A 130 24.50 -8.44 20.20
C LEU A 130 25.66 -8.77 21.13
N ASP A 131 25.43 -9.68 22.08
CA ASP A 131 26.51 -10.29 22.84
C ASP A 131 27.24 -11.26 21.89
N GLN A 132 28.18 -10.72 21.11
CA GLN A 132 29.12 -11.55 20.37
C GLN A 132 30.10 -12.08 21.40
N ALA A 133 29.84 -13.28 21.93
CA ALA A 133 30.81 -13.99 22.76
C ALA A 133 32.14 -14.03 22.01
N LEU A 134 33.15 -13.31 22.53
CA LEU A 134 34.51 -13.38 22.05
C LEU A 134 35.00 -14.81 22.25
N GLY A 135 34.99 -15.58 21.16
CA GLY A 135 35.58 -16.89 21.08
C GLY A 135 36.72 -16.88 20.08
N PHE A 136 37.80 -16.17 20.38
CA PHE A 136 39.17 -16.45 19.94
C PHE A 136 40.15 -15.93 21.00
#